data_AF-A0A9P0PFG0-F1
#
_entry.id   AF-A0A9P0PFG0-F1
#
_cell.length_a   1.000
_cell.length_b   1.000
_cell.length_c   1.000
_cell.angle_alpha   90.00
_cell.angle_beta   90.00
_cell.angle_gamma   90.00
#
_symmetry.space_group_name_H-M   'P 1'
#
loop_
_entity.id
_entity.type
_entity.pdbx_description
1 polymer ?
#
loop_
_entity_poly.entity_id
_entity_poly.type
_entity_poly.pdbx_seq_one_letter_code
_entity_poly.pdbx_strand_id
1 'polypeptide(L)'
;MEESKIYEGLKKYFRFDKFKSELQKQAVVEVCQRKHDVLISMPTGSGKSLCYQLPAMLHEKMITIVFSPLLALIKDQIDHLLALKIRAASLNSKITVSQREALIADLKSTSPNTKILYVTPEQAATQTFKAS
;
A
#
# COMPACT_ATOMS: atom_id res chain seq x y z
N MET A 1 1.55 -8.84 16.08
CA MET A 1 2.91 -8.68 15.55
C MET A 1 3.73 -7.94 16.59
N GLU A 2 4.96 -8.35 16.87
CA GLU A 2 5.82 -7.70 17.86
C GLU A 2 6.36 -6.36 17.33
N GLU A 3 6.58 -5.39 18.23
CA GLU A 3 7.11 -4.08 17.85
C GLU A 3 8.50 -4.17 17.20
N SER A 4 9.36 -5.08 17.67
CA SER A 4 10.70 -5.35 17.09
C SER A 4 10.64 -5.57 15.57
N LYS A 5 9.74 -6.45 15.11
CA LYS A 5 9.53 -6.74 13.69
C LYS A 5 9.06 -5.52 12.89
N ILE A 6 8.27 -4.64 13.52
CA ILE A 6 7.80 -3.41 12.89
C ILE A 6 8.98 -2.46 12.64
N TYR A 7 9.86 -2.27 13.64
CA TYR A 7 11.08 -1.46 13.48
C TYR A 7 12.07 -2.07 12.47
N GLU A 8 12.24 -3.39 12.47
CA GLU A 8 13.04 -4.09 11.46
C GLU A 8 12.51 -3.83 10.04
N GLY A 9 11.20 -3.96 9.84
CA GLY A 9 10.56 -3.65 8.55
C GLY A 9 10.70 -2.18 8.15
N LEU A 10 10.55 -1.26 9.12
CA LEU A 10 10.72 0.17 8.90
C LEU A 10 12.12 0.48 8.35
N LYS A 11 13.16 -0.10 8.96
CA LYS A 11 14.54 0.07 8.53
C LYS A 11 14.81 -0.64 7.19
N LYS A 12 14.36 -1.88 7.05
CA LYS A 12 14.57 -2.73 5.86
C LYS A 12 13.96 -2.12 4.60
N TYR A 13 12.70 -1.67 4.67
CA TYR A 13 11.93 -1.26 3.49
C TYR A 13 11.94 0.25 3.25
N PHE A 14 11.95 1.06 4.32
CA PHE A 14 11.82 2.52 4.20
C PHE A 14 13.08 3.28 4.64
N ARG A 15 14.11 2.58 5.13
CA ARG A 15 15.39 3.17 5.56
C ARG A 15 15.26 4.22 6.65
N PHE A 16 14.25 4.08 7.52
CA PHE A 16 14.08 4.93 8.69
C PHE A 16 14.45 4.16 9.97
N ASP A 17 15.17 4.80 10.89
CA ASP A 17 15.49 4.23 12.20
C ASP A 17 14.39 4.50 13.25
N LYS A 18 13.54 5.51 13.01
CA LYS A 18 12.46 5.90 13.92
C LYS A 18 11.24 6.42 13.17
N PHE A 19 10.08 6.34 13.81
CA PHE A 19 8.87 7.02 13.36
C PHE A 19 9.01 8.54 13.49
N LYS A 20 8.26 9.28 12.69
CA LYS A 20 8.23 10.76 12.75
C LYS A 20 7.60 11.28 14.05
N SER A 21 6.67 10.52 14.62
CA SER A 21 5.97 10.86 15.87
C SER A 21 5.42 9.60 16.54
N GLU A 22 5.12 9.69 17.83
CA GLU A 22 4.44 8.62 18.57
C GLU A 22 3.06 8.31 17.99
N LEU A 23 2.34 9.32 17.48
CA LEU A 23 1.05 9.10 16.82
C LEU A 23 1.20 8.23 15.55
N GLN A 24 2.27 8.46 14.76
CA GLN A 24 2.54 7.61 13.59
C GLN A 24 2.88 6.18 14.00
N LYS A 25 3.71 6.02 15.05
CA LYS A 25 4.05 4.71 15.62
C LYS A 25 2.79 3.95 16.04
N GLN A 26 1.96 4.57 16.87
CA GLN A 26 0.70 3.98 17.36
C GLN A 26 -0.20 3.58 16.19
N ALA A 27 -0.40 4.46 15.21
CA ALA A 27 -1.21 4.15 14.04
C ALA A 27 -0.68 2.94 13.24
N VAL A 28 0.64 2.85 13.02
CA VAL A 28 1.26 1.70 12.34
C VAL A 28 1.04 0.42 13.15
N VAL A 29 1.27 0.47 14.46
CA VAL A 29 1.12 -0.68 15.35
C VAL A 29 -0.32 -1.18 15.35
N GLU A 30 -1.31 -0.30 15.44
CA GLU A 30 -2.73 -0.67 15.39
C GLU A 30 -3.12 -1.29 14.04
N VAL A 31 -2.69 -0.70 12.92
CA VAL A 31 -2.95 -1.27 11.58
C VAL A 31 -2.28 -2.64 11.42
N CYS A 32 -1.08 -2.83 11.99
CA CYS A 32 -0.37 -4.12 12.01
C CYS A 32 -1.08 -5.19 12.84
N GLN A 33 -1.87 -4.80 13.84
CA GLN A 33 -2.60 -5.75 14.69
C GLN A 33 -3.85 -6.32 14.02
N ARG A 34 -4.48 -5.55 13.12
CA ARG A 34 -5.67 -5.97 12.34
C ARG A 34 -6.83 -6.49 13.19
N LYS A 35 -7.02 -5.92 14.37
CA LYS A 35 -8.10 -6.30 15.30
C LYS A 35 -9.40 -5.55 15.04
N HIS A 36 -9.31 -4.36 14.47
CA HIS A 36 -10.43 -3.47 14.19
C HIS A 36 -10.07 -2.50 13.07
N ASP A 37 -11.07 -1.77 12.60
CA ASP A 37 -10.87 -0.66 11.68
C ASP A 37 -10.13 0.48 12.37
N VAL A 38 -9.28 1.19 11.63
CA VAL A 38 -8.43 2.27 12.15
C VAL A 38 -8.67 3.53 11.34
N LEU A 39 -9.16 4.59 11.99
CA LEU A 39 -9.25 5.92 11.41
C LEU A 39 -8.01 6.74 11.76
N ILE A 40 -7.30 7.21 10.73
CA ILE A 40 -6.09 7.99 10.90
C ILE A 40 -6.33 9.42 10.44
N SER A 41 -6.40 10.35 11.39
CA SER A 41 -6.48 11.79 11.12
C SER A 41 -5.16 12.47 11.50
N MET A 42 -4.37 12.84 10.49
CA MET A 42 -3.11 13.56 10.67
C MET A 42 -2.97 14.64 9.58
N PRO A 43 -2.17 15.70 9.76
CA PRO A 43 -1.92 16.69 8.71
C PRO A 43 -1.04 16.15 7.58
N THR A 44 -1.09 16.80 6.41
CA THR A 44 -0.26 16.43 5.25
C THR A 44 1.23 16.53 5.61
N GLY A 45 2.07 15.63 5.09
CA GLY A 45 3.49 15.57 5.43
C GLY A 45 3.83 14.79 6.73
N SER A 46 2.86 14.53 7.61
CA SER A 46 3.05 13.76 8.85
C SER A 46 3.36 12.28 8.64
N GLY A 47 3.37 11.80 7.39
CA GLY A 47 3.73 10.42 7.07
C GLY A 47 2.58 9.42 7.19
N LYS A 48 1.34 9.87 6.93
CA LYS A 48 0.15 9.01 6.89
C LYS A 48 0.30 7.78 5.98
N SER A 49 0.99 7.91 4.84
CA SER A 49 1.16 6.80 3.91
C SER A 49 1.89 5.61 4.54
N LEU A 50 2.88 5.88 5.41
CA LEU A 50 3.63 4.83 6.09
C LEU A 50 2.73 3.93 6.94
N CYS A 51 1.64 4.48 7.47
CA CYS A 51 0.70 3.76 8.33
C CYS A 51 -0.02 2.60 7.64
N TYR A 52 -0.11 2.59 6.30
CA TYR A 52 -0.61 1.44 5.54
C TYR A 52 0.50 0.77 4.71
N GLN A 53 1.51 1.51 4.26
CA GLN A 53 2.60 0.97 3.43
C GLN A 53 3.52 0.02 4.22
N LEU A 54 3.86 0.33 5.47
CA LEU A 54 4.70 -0.56 6.28
C LEU A 54 3.98 -1.87 6.64
N PRO A 55 2.73 -1.84 7.15
CA PRO A 55 1.96 -3.08 7.35
C PRO A 55 1.83 -3.92 6.06
N ALA A 56 1.66 -3.28 4.89
CA ALA A 56 1.60 -3.98 3.60
C ALA A 56 2.87 -4.80 3.32
N MET A 57 4.04 -4.29 3.71
CA MET A 57 5.31 -4.98 3.52
C MET A 57 5.59 -6.06 4.57
N LEU A 58 5.02 -5.93 5.77
CA LEU A 58 5.19 -6.90 6.85
C LEU A 58 4.30 -8.13 6.67
N HIS A 59 3.16 -7.99 5.98
CA HIS A 59 2.27 -9.10 5.64
C HIS A 59 2.59 -9.68 4.25
N GLU A 60 3.72 -10.38 4.13
CA GLU A 60 4.30 -10.81 2.84
C GLU A 60 3.37 -11.64 1.95
N LYS A 61 2.41 -12.36 2.53
CA LYS A 61 1.43 -13.20 1.82
C LYS A 61 0.19 -12.45 1.35
N MET A 62 0.14 -11.14 1.51
CA MET A 62 -1.06 -10.35 1.24
C MET A 62 -0.74 -9.16 0.33
N ILE A 63 -1.80 -8.67 -0.30
CA ILE A 63 -1.77 -7.48 -1.14
C ILE A 63 -2.58 -6.40 -0.43
N THR A 64 -2.04 -5.19 -0.36
CA THR A 64 -2.75 -4.04 0.17
C THR A 64 -3.35 -3.23 -0.96
N ILE A 65 -4.66 -3.00 -0.91
CA ILE A 65 -5.38 -2.19 -1.89
C ILE A 65 -5.59 -0.78 -1.32
N VAL A 66 -5.17 0.23 -2.07
CA VAL A 66 -5.23 1.64 -1.66
C VAL A 66 -6.12 2.40 -2.64
N PHE A 67 -7.28 2.85 -2.17
CA PHE A 67 -8.18 3.67 -2.98
C PHE A 67 -7.76 5.13 -2.91
N SER A 68 -7.53 5.77 -4.06
CA SER A 68 -7.14 7.18 -4.14
C SER A 68 -7.77 7.87 -5.35
N PRO A 69 -8.37 9.07 -5.19
CA PRO A 69 -9.05 9.75 -6.30
C PRO A 69 -8.09 10.47 -7.25
N LEU A 70 -6.87 10.83 -6.82
CA LEU A 70 -5.99 11.69 -7.60
C LEU A 70 -4.90 10.88 -8.32
N LEU A 71 -4.94 10.87 -9.65
CA LEU A 71 -3.94 10.18 -10.48
C LEU A 71 -2.52 10.69 -10.27
N ALA A 72 -2.34 12.01 -10.11
CA ALA A 72 -1.04 12.59 -9.83
C ALA A 72 -0.47 12.06 -8.51
N LEU A 73 -1.29 12.04 -7.45
CA LEU A 73 -0.89 11.50 -6.16
C LEU A 73 -0.57 10.00 -6.22
N ILE A 74 -1.36 9.21 -6.96
CA ILE A 74 -1.10 7.79 -7.18
C ILE A 74 0.28 7.60 -7.84
N LYS A 75 0.57 8.39 -8.88
CA LYS A 75 1.86 8.34 -9.57
C LYS A 75 3.02 8.65 -8.62
N ASP A 76 2.91 9.75 -7.86
CA ASP A 76 3.96 10.14 -6.90
C ASP A 76 4.20 9.06 -5.84
N GLN A 77 3.15 8.41 -5.35
CA GLN A 77 3.28 7.30 -4.40
C GLN A 77 3.93 6.06 -5.03
N ILE A 78 3.55 5.69 -6.26
CA ILE A 78 4.18 4.56 -6.96
C ILE A 78 5.65 4.83 -7.23
N ASP A 79 5.98 6.00 -7.76
CA ASP A 79 7.37 6.37 -8.09
C ASP A 79 8.24 6.33 -6.81
N HIS A 80 7.71 6.81 -5.68
CA HIS A 80 8.38 6.71 -4.38
C HIS A 80 8.60 5.25 -3.93
N LEU A 81 7.58 4.39 -4.04
CA LEU A 81 7.68 2.98 -3.65
C LEU A 81 8.65 2.21 -4.56
N LEU A 82 8.62 2.46 -5.87
CA LEU A 82 9.54 1.86 -6.83
C LEU A 82 11.00 2.28 -6.57
N ALA A 83 11.24 3.53 -6.18
CA ALA A 83 12.58 3.99 -5.76
C ALA A 83 13.09 3.25 -4.51
N LEU A 84 12.19 2.80 -3.64
CA LEU A 84 12.48 1.94 -2.49
C LEU A 84 12.56 0.44 -2.85
N LYS A 85 12.46 0.09 -4.14
CA LYS A 85 12.38 -1.29 -4.65
C LYS A 85 11.16 -2.06 -4.14
N ILE A 86 10.10 -1.35 -3.75
CA ILE A 86 8.81 -1.93 -3.37
C ILE A 86 7.94 -2.02 -4.63
N ARG A 87 7.46 -3.22 -4.94
CA ARG A 87 6.59 -3.45 -6.09
C ARG A 87 5.17 -2.96 -5.80
N ALA A 88 4.82 -1.84 -6.40
CA ALA A 88 3.49 -1.26 -6.38
C ALA A 88 2.95 -1.10 -7.80
N ALA A 89 1.65 -1.27 -7.97
CA ALA A 89 0.95 -1.11 -9.25
C ALA A 89 -0.23 -0.15 -9.09
N SER A 90 -0.75 0.39 -10.19
CA SER A 90 -2.02 1.11 -10.19
C SER A 90 -3.00 0.55 -11.21
N LEU A 91 -4.28 0.50 -10.81
CA LEU A 91 -5.41 0.26 -11.67
C LEU A 91 -6.20 1.57 -11.81
N ASN A 92 -6.04 2.23 -12.95
CA ASN A 92 -6.67 3.52 -13.25
C ASN A 92 -7.07 3.59 -14.73
N SER A 93 -7.65 4.71 -15.16
CA SER A 93 -8.11 4.89 -16.56
C SER A 93 -6.99 5.01 -17.60
N LYS A 94 -5.73 5.16 -17.17
CA LYS A 94 -4.56 5.31 -18.06
C LYS A 94 -3.83 4.00 -18.34
N ILE A 95 -4.18 2.90 -17.67
CA ILE A 95 -3.56 1.59 -17.91
C ILE A 95 -4.02 1.00 -19.24
N THR A 96 -3.11 0.42 -20.01
CA THR A 96 -3.49 -0.29 -21.25
C THR A 96 -4.17 -1.61 -20.94
N VAL A 97 -4.88 -2.18 -21.92
CA VAL A 97 -5.52 -3.51 -21.79
C VAL A 97 -4.48 -4.57 -21.44
N SER A 98 -3.33 -4.59 -22.13
CA SER A 98 -2.24 -5.54 -21.88
C SER A 98 -1.63 -5.42 -20.48
N GLN A 99 -1.44 -4.18 -19.99
CA GLN A 99 -0.95 -3.94 -18.63
C GLN A 99 -1.97 -4.39 -17.58
N ARG A 100 -3.27 -4.18 -17.82
CA ARG A 100 -4.34 -4.67 -16.96
C ARG A 100 -4.35 -6.18 -16.90
N GLU A 101 -4.26 -6.87 -18.03
CA GLU A 101 -4.24 -8.33 -18.08
C GLU A 101 -3.03 -8.91 -17.34
N ALA A 102 -1.84 -8.34 -17.54
CA ALA A 102 -0.63 -8.74 -16.83
C ALA A 102 -0.76 -8.51 -15.31
N LEU A 103 -1.34 -7.38 -14.89
CA LEU A 103 -1.59 -7.09 -13.49
C LEU A 103 -2.57 -8.10 -12.88
N ILE A 104 -3.69 -8.38 -13.55
CA ILE A 104 -4.67 -9.36 -13.07
C ILE A 104 -4.04 -10.76 -12.98
N ALA A 105 -3.21 -11.14 -13.94
CA ALA A 105 -2.48 -12.41 -13.91
C ALA A 105 -1.51 -12.49 -12.71
N ASP A 106 -0.77 -11.40 -12.42
CA ASP A 106 0.10 -11.33 -11.23
C ASP A 106 -0.70 -11.42 -9.93
N LEU A 107 -1.84 -10.72 -9.83
CA LEU A 107 -2.70 -10.74 -8.65
C LEU A 107 -3.34 -12.12 -8.40
N LYS A 108 -3.62 -12.89 -9.47
CA LYS A 108 -4.17 -14.26 -9.39
C LYS A 108 -3.12 -15.35 -9.19
N SER A 109 -1.83 -14.99 -9.26
CA SER A 109 -0.73 -15.93 -9.01
C SER A 109 -0.73 -16.45 -7.56
N THR A 110 -0.19 -17.64 -7.35
CA THR A 110 0.05 -18.20 -6.00
C THR A 110 1.06 -17.37 -5.20
N SER A 111 1.92 -16.61 -5.89
CA SER A 111 2.88 -15.69 -5.29
C SER A 111 2.90 -14.35 -6.06
N PRO A 112 1.93 -13.46 -5.80
CA PRO A 112 1.86 -12.16 -6.44
C PRO A 112 3.10 -11.32 -6.15
N ASN A 113 3.66 -10.72 -7.19
CA ASN A 113 4.79 -9.81 -7.06
C ASN A 113 4.35 -8.45 -6.53
N THR A 114 3.13 -8.02 -6.87
CA THR A 114 2.53 -6.77 -6.41
C THR A 114 2.21 -6.82 -4.92
N LYS A 115 2.77 -5.89 -4.14
CA LYS A 115 2.49 -5.77 -2.70
C LYS A 115 1.46 -4.69 -2.39
N ILE A 116 1.45 -3.61 -3.17
CA ILE A 116 0.54 -2.49 -2.99
C ILE A 116 -0.13 -2.17 -4.34
N LEU A 117 -1.45 -2.20 -4.37
CA LEU A 117 -2.26 -1.87 -5.54
C LEU A 117 -3.04 -0.58 -5.29
N TYR A 118 -2.71 0.48 -6.01
CA TYR A 118 -3.49 1.72 -6.01
C TYR A 118 -4.65 1.62 -7.00
N VAL A 119 -5.86 2.00 -6.58
CA VAL A 119 -7.06 1.91 -7.43
C VAL A 119 -7.82 3.23 -7.38
N THR A 120 -8.28 3.74 -8.53
CA THR A 120 -9.20 4.89 -8.51
C THR A 120 -10.62 4.45 -8.13
N PRO A 121 -11.39 5.29 -7.43
CA PRO A 121 -12.77 4.96 -7.05
C PRO A 121 -13.64 4.54 -8.24
N GLU A 122 -13.47 5.16 -9.42
CA GLU A 122 -14.26 4.77 -10.60
C GLU A 122 -13.93 3.34 -11.04
N GLN A 123 -12.64 2.94 -11.02
CA GLN A 123 -12.23 1.58 -11.37
C GLN A 123 -12.72 0.55 -10.35
N ALA A 124 -12.68 0.89 -9.06
CA ALA A 124 -13.20 0.05 -7.97
C ALA A 124 -14.71 -0.23 -8.11
N ALA A 125 -15.46 0.72 -8.68
CA ALA A 125 -16.90 0.60 -8.88
C ALA A 125 -17.28 -0.31 -10.06
N THR A 126 -16.35 -0.61 -10.97
CA THR A 126 -16.62 -1.42 -12.16
C THR A 126 -16.97 -2.87 -11.81
N GLN A 127 -17.88 -3.48 -12.59
CA GLN A 127 -18.23 -4.89 -12.41
C GLN A 127 -17.02 -5.81 -12.63
N THR A 128 -16.12 -5.46 -13.55
CA THR A 128 -14.88 -6.22 -13.78
C THR A 128 -14.04 -6.34 -12.52
N PHE A 129 -13.90 -5.27 -11.73
CA PHE A 129 -13.18 -5.31 -10.46
C PHE A 129 -13.91 -6.13 -9.40
N LYS A 130 -15.24 -6.03 -9.32
CA LYS A 130 -16.07 -6.73 -8.32
C LYS A 130 -16.24 -8.24 -8.59
N ALA A 131 -16.14 -8.66 -9.85
CA ALA A 131 -16.32 -10.05 -10.27
C ALA A 131 -15.00 -10.85 -10.33
N SER A 132 -13.87 -10.23 -9.95
CA SER A 132 -12.52 -10.79 -10.05
C SER A 132 -12.04 -11.53 -8.81
#